data_AF-A0A9W3JIC1-F1
#
_entry.id   AF-A0A9W3JIC1-F1
#
_cell.length_a   1.000
_cell.length_b   1.000
_cell.length_c   1.000
_cell.angle_alpha   90.00
_cell.angle_beta   90.00
_cell.angle_gamma   90.00
#
_symmetry.space_group_name_H-M   'P 1'
#
loop_
_entity.id
_entity.type
_entity.pdbx_description
1 polymer ?
#
loop_
_entity_poly.entity_id
_entity_poly.type
_entity_poly.pdbx_seq_one_letter_code
_entity_poly.pdbx_strand_id
1 'polypeptide(L)'
;MNKKEKIVYAAIEVFQEKGVEKTKISDIVKLAGIAQGTFYLYFPSKLSVMPAIAEVMVEKMILAVKEKVQKDVPFSNKVAQVIDAVFHFIEEYREIQALMYAGLASTEHIKEWEAVYEPLYMWLSEFLSGAKEAGEIRDSVHAERTAKLFIALVESAAEQVYLYDHKDDEQVELQKAEVLDFLTHALHIKK
;
A
#
# COMPACT_ATOMS: atom_id res chain seq x y z
N MET A 1 -14.51 10.34 14.45
CA MET A 1 -13.06 10.57 14.33
C MET A 1 -12.50 11.14 15.64
N ASN A 2 -11.61 10.40 16.31
CA ASN A 2 -10.93 10.83 17.52
C ASN A 2 -9.79 11.83 17.22
N LYS A 3 -9.13 12.37 18.26
CA LYS A 3 -8.07 13.38 18.09
C LYS A 3 -6.82 12.82 17.41
N LYS A 4 -6.44 11.56 17.69
CA LYS A 4 -5.31 10.87 17.04
C LYS A 4 -5.58 10.74 15.54
N GLU A 5 -6.75 10.24 15.16
CA GLU A 5 -7.17 10.11 13.76
C GLU A 5 -7.17 11.46 13.05
N LYS A 6 -7.72 12.52 13.67
CA LYS A 6 -7.66 13.89 13.11
C LYS A 6 -6.24 14.35 12.79
N ILE A 7 -5.28 14.05 13.66
CA ILE A 7 -3.86 14.38 13.42
C ILE A 7 -3.33 13.60 12.22
N VAL A 8 -3.60 12.30 12.15
CA VAL A 8 -3.09 11.42 11.09
C VAL A 8 -3.61 11.86 9.72
N TYR A 9 -4.92 12.07 9.57
CA TYR A 9 -5.51 12.52 8.31
C TYR A 9 -5.00 13.92 7.90
N ALA A 10 -4.90 14.85 8.85
CA ALA A 10 -4.33 16.17 8.56
C ALA A 10 -2.83 16.09 8.19
N ALA A 11 -2.08 15.18 8.79
CA ALA A 11 -0.67 14.97 8.46
C ALA A 11 -0.52 14.46 7.03
N ILE A 12 -1.33 13.47 6.62
CA ILE A 12 -1.37 12.96 5.23
C ILE A 12 -1.60 14.11 4.25
N GLU A 13 -2.65 14.91 4.46
CA GLU A 13 -3.03 16.00 3.56
C GLU A 13 -1.92 17.06 3.45
N VAL A 14 -1.38 17.52 4.58
CA VAL A 14 -0.33 18.55 4.57
C VAL A 14 0.98 18.00 3.97
N PHE A 15 1.29 16.72 4.19
CA PHE A 15 2.46 16.09 3.59
C PHE A 15 2.33 15.96 2.08
N GLN A 16 1.16 15.63 1.53
CA GLN A 16 0.93 15.63 0.08
C GLN A 16 1.00 17.03 -0.53
N GLU A 17 0.55 18.06 0.19
CA GLU A 17 0.53 19.43 -0.34
C GLU A 17 1.93 20.07 -0.36
N LYS A 18 2.75 19.84 0.67
CA LYS A 18 3.98 20.61 0.91
C LYS A 18 5.25 19.76 1.01
N GLY A 19 5.11 18.44 1.08
CA GLY A 19 6.16 17.53 1.48
C GLY A 19 6.43 17.56 2.98
N VAL A 20 6.99 16.49 3.53
CA VAL A 20 7.27 16.38 4.98
C VAL A 20 8.27 17.42 5.45
N GLU A 21 9.35 17.69 4.72
CA GLU A 21 10.41 18.60 5.17
C GLU A 21 9.87 20.00 5.49
N LYS A 22 9.08 20.55 4.58
CA LYS A 22 8.50 21.90 4.69
C LYS A 22 7.32 21.98 5.66
N THR A 23 6.73 20.84 6.01
CA THR A 23 5.59 20.76 6.93
C THR A 23 6.02 21.02 8.37
N LYS A 24 5.32 21.92 9.06
CA LYS A 24 5.46 22.15 10.51
C LYS A 24 4.31 21.47 11.26
N ILE A 25 4.54 21.10 12.52
CA ILE A 25 3.48 20.58 13.40
C ILE A 25 2.32 21.58 13.50
N SER A 26 2.60 22.89 13.45
CA SER A 26 1.59 23.95 13.42
C SER A 26 0.64 23.86 12.22
N ASP A 27 1.11 23.40 11.06
CA ASP A 27 0.28 23.24 9.87
C ASP A 27 -0.72 22.10 10.07
N ILE A 28 -0.22 20.96 10.59
CA ILE A 28 -1.01 19.76 10.89
C ILE A 28 -2.09 20.06 11.91
N VAL A 29 -1.74 20.68 13.04
CA VAL A 29 -2.71 20.95 14.13
C VAL A 29 -3.72 22.02 13.75
N LYS A 30 -3.33 22.99 12.90
CA LYS A 30 -4.23 23.98 12.32
C LYS A 30 -5.28 23.31 11.44
N LEU A 31 -4.86 22.41 10.54
CA LEU A 31 -5.78 21.66 9.67
C LEU A 31 -6.67 20.70 10.48
N ALA A 32 -6.09 19.98 11.44
CA ALA A 32 -6.83 19.07 12.32
C ALA A 32 -7.81 19.78 13.28
N GLY A 33 -7.70 21.11 13.42
CA GLY A 33 -8.52 21.90 14.34
C GLY A 33 -8.26 21.56 15.81
N ILE A 34 -6.99 21.33 16.18
CA ILE A 34 -6.59 20.98 17.56
C ILE A 34 -5.46 21.88 18.07
N ALA A 35 -5.26 21.90 19.39
CA ALA A 35 -4.15 22.62 20.00
C ALA A 35 -2.82 21.88 19.79
N GLN A 36 -1.71 22.61 19.64
CA GLN A 36 -0.38 22.04 19.44
C GLN A 36 0.06 21.11 20.57
N GLY A 37 -0.27 21.43 21.83
CA GLY A 37 0.01 20.54 22.97
C GLY A 37 -0.70 19.18 22.85
N THR A 38 -1.86 19.12 22.19
CA THR A 38 -2.58 17.85 21.95
C THR A 38 -1.82 16.96 20.98
N PHE A 39 -1.10 17.51 20.00
CA PHE A 39 -0.27 16.71 19.09
C PHE A 39 0.80 15.93 19.86
N TYR A 40 1.53 16.62 20.73
CA TYR A 40 2.62 16.02 21.51
C TYR A 40 2.16 14.99 22.56
N LEU A 41 0.85 14.96 22.90
CA LEU A 41 0.29 13.88 23.72
C LEU A 41 0.25 12.54 22.97
N TYR A 42 0.15 12.56 21.64
CA TYR A 42 0.05 11.36 20.80
C TYR A 42 1.37 11.07 20.07
N PHE A 43 2.06 12.11 19.62
CA PHE A 43 3.19 12.01 18.71
C PHE A 43 4.34 12.91 19.20
N PRO A 44 5.43 12.35 19.74
CA PRO A 44 6.55 13.14 20.27
C PRO A 44 7.27 13.96 19.20
N SER A 45 7.17 13.59 17.92
CA SER A 45 7.79 14.28 16.80
C SER A 45 6.91 14.25 15.55
N LYS A 46 7.24 15.10 14.56
CA LYS A 46 6.58 15.08 13.25
C LYS A 46 6.65 13.70 12.57
N LEU A 47 7.76 12.96 12.73
CA LEU A 47 7.94 11.65 12.10
C LEU A 47 7.29 10.51 12.89
N SER A 48 7.03 10.69 14.19
CA SER A 48 6.33 9.66 14.99
C SER A 48 4.87 9.40 14.56
N VAL A 49 4.31 10.23 13.66
CA VAL A 49 3.01 9.98 13.04
C VAL A 49 3.07 8.91 11.92
N MET A 50 4.25 8.59 11.40
CA MET A 50 4.42 7.73 10.22
C MET A 50 3.85 6.31 10.39
N PRO A 51 4.02 5.60 11.52
CA PRO A 51 3.40 4.29 11.70
C PRO A 51 1.87 4.34 11.61
N ALA A 52 1.25 5.37 12.18
CA ALA A 52 -0.20 5.56 12.11
C ALA A 52 -0.66 6.01 10.72
N ILE A 53 0.17 6.72 9.96
CA ILE A 53 -0.09 6.98 8.53
C ILE A 53 -0.06 5.66 7.76
N ALA A 54 0.91 4.79 8.00
CA ALA A 54 1.01 3.51 7.30
C ALA A 54 -0.22 2.63 7.47
N GLU A 55 -0.78 2.55 8.69
CA GLU A 55 -2.07 1.87 8.95
C GLU A 55 -3.17 2.39 7.99
N VAL A 56 -3.33 3.71 7.91
CA VAL A 56 -4.32 4.36 7.04
C VAL A 56 -4.01 4.11 5.57
N MET A 57 -2.73 4.10 5.17
CA MET A 57 -2.32 3.87 3.79
C MET A 57 -2.62 2.45 3.33
N VAL A 58 -2.34 1.44 4.15
CA VAL A 58 -2.68 0.04 3.82
C VAL A 58 -4.19 -0.15 3.73
N GLU A 59 -4.97 0.44 4.66
CA GLU A 59 -6.43 0.41 4.58
C GLU A 59 -6.95 1.03 3.26
N LYS A 60 -6.43 2.21 2.89
CA LYS A 60 -6.77 2.86 1.62
C LYS A 60 -6.39 2.02 0.40
N MET A 61 -5.23 1.38 0.41
CA MET A 61 -4.81 0.51 -0.68
C MET A 61 -5.73 -0.71 -0.82
N ILE A 62 -6.09 -1.36 0.29
CA ILE A 62 -7.05 -2.49 0.28
C ILE A 62 -8.38 -2.06 -0.33
N LEU A 63 -8.89 -0.87 0.04
CA LEU A 63 -10.13 -0.34 -0.51
C LEU A 63 -10.01 -0.08 -2.02
N ALA A 64 -8.94 0.58 -2.47
CA ALA A 64 -8.71 0.86 -3.88
C ALA A 64 -8.65 -0.44 -4.72
N VAL A 65 -7.97 -1.47 -4.20
CA VAL A 65 -7.90 -2.78 -4.86
C VAL A 65 -9.29 -3.43 -4.89
N LYS A 66 -10.03 -3.44 -3.78
CA LYS A 66 -11.38 -4.04 -3.70
C LYS A 66 -12.38 -3.35 -4.63
N GLU A 67 -12.28 -2.04 -4.82
CA GLU A 67 -13.13 -1.28 -5.75
C GLU A 67 -12.81 -1.58 -7.22
N LYS A 68 -11.54 -1.80 -7.54
CA LYS A 68 -11.09 -2.09 -8.91
C LYS A 68 -11.38 -3.53 -9.34
N VAL A 69 -11.24 -4.50 -8.43
CA VAL A 69 -11.32 -5.93 -8.76
C VAL A 69 -12.76 -6.37 -8.98
N GLN A 70 -13.07 -6.74 -10.22
CA GLN A 70 -14.39 -7.22 -10.63
C GLN A 70 -14.55 -8.71 -10.30
N LYS A 71 -15.73 -9.11 -9.85
CA LYS A 71 -15.99 -10.51 -9.44
C LYS A 71 -16.19 -11.46 -10.62
N ASP A 72 -16.84 -10.99 -11.68
CA ASP A 72 -17.32 -11.83 -12.78
C ASP A 72 -16.43 -11.73 -14.04
N VAL A 73 -15.11 -11.76 -13.82
CA VAL A 73 -14.09 -11.79 -14.88
C VAL A 73 -13.10 -12.94 -14.64
N PRO A 74 -12.36 -13.41 -15.66
CA PRO A 74 -11.33 -14.42 -15.47
C PRO A 74 -10.32 -14.05 -14.38
N PHE A 75 -9.78 -15.03 -13.67
CA PHE A 75 -8.83 -14.78 -12.57
C PHE A 75 -7.59 -14.00 -13.01
N SER A 76 -7.08 -14.25 -14.21
CA SER A 76 -5.98 -13.46 -14.81
C SER A 76 -6.31 -11.97 -14.89
N ASN A 77 -7.54 -11.61 -15.28
CA ASN A 77 -8.00 -10.22 -15.32
C ASN A 77 -8.12 -9.64 -13.91
N LYS A 78 -8.52 -10.43 -12.90
CA LYS A 78 -8.54 -9.98 -11.50
C LYS A 78 -7.12 -9.68 -11.01
N VAL A 79 -6.15 -10.53 -11.33
CA VAL A 79 -4.73 -10.31 -11.01
C VAL A 79 -4.23 -9.02 -11.68
N ALA A 80 -4.52 -8.81 -12.97
CA ALA A 80 -4.19 -7.58 -13.68
C ALA A 80 -4.81 -6.33 -13.01
N GLN A 81 -6.07 -6.43 -12.55
CA GLN A 81 -6.74 -5.34 -11.82
C GLN A 81 -6.11 -5.05 -10.46
N VAL A 82 -5.64 -6.06 -9.73
CA VAL A 82 -4.86 -5.87 -8.49
C VAL A 82 -3.56 -5.13 -8.79
N ILE A 83 -2.82 -5.57 -9.81
CA ILE A 83 -1.56 -4.93 -10.24
C ILE A 83 -1.81 -3.46 -10.58
N ASP A 84 -2.79 -3.17 -11.43
CA ASP A 84 -3.10 -1.81 -11.84
C ASP A 84 -3.49 -0.91 -10.66
N ALA A 85 -4.32 -1.42 -9.75
CA ALA A 85 -4.74 -0.67 -8.56
C ALA A 85 -3.56 -0.35 -7.63
N VAL A 86 -2.66 -1.31 -7.39
CA VAL A 86 -1.48 -1.09 -6.54
C VAL A 86 -0.49 -0.12 -7.19
N PHE A 87 -0.25 -0.25 -8.50
CA PHE A 87 0.60 0.69 -9.24
C PHE A 87 0.04 2.11 -9.17
N HIS A 88 -1.25 2.29 -9.42
CA HIS A 88 -1.89 3.61 -9.34
C HIS A 88 -1.82 4.19 -7.92
N PHE A 89 -2.02 3.36 -6.90
CA PHE A 89 -1.93 3.77 -5.51
C PHE A 89 -0.51 4.26 -5.14
N ILE A 90 0.52 3.49 -5.50
CA ILE A 90 1.91 3.88 -5.25
C ILE A 90 2.28 5.14 -6.03
N GLU A 91 1.75 5.31 -7.25
CA GLU A 91 1.95 6.53 -8.01
C GLU A 91 1.38 7.77 -7.29
N GLU A 92 0.12 7.69 -6.85
CA GLU A 92 -0.61 8.77 -6.19
C GLU A 92 0.06 9.17 -4.86
N TYR A 93 0.57 8.18 -4.12
CA TYR A 93 1.11 8.36 -2.77
C TYR A 93 2.64 8.22 -2.66
N ARG A 94 3.37 8.28 -3.77
CA ARG A 94 4.83 8.03 -3.83
C ARG A 94 5.66 8.80 -2.81
N GLU A 95 5.29 10.06 -2.54
CA GLU A 95 5.99 10.90 -1.57
C GLU A 95 5.81 10.35 -0.15
N ILE A 96 4.58 9.98 0.21
CA ILE A 96 4.26 9.33 1.48
C ILE A 96 4.96 7.97 1.58
N GLN A 97 4.98 7.18 0.51
CA GLN A 97 5.67 5.87 0.46
C GLN A 97 7.13 5.98 0.89
N ALA A 98 7.90 6.88 0.27
CA ALA A 98 9.31 7.10 0.60
C ALA A 98 9.52 7.52 2.07
N LEU A 99 8.58 8.28 2.62
CA LEU A 99 8.63 8.77 3.99
C LEU A 99 8.25 7.71 5.02
N MET A 100 7.34 6.78 4.68
CA MET A 100 7.05 5.62 5.51
C MET A 100 8.31 4.79 5.72
N TYR A 101 9.09 4.51 4.67
CA TYR A 101 10.38 3.81 4.79
C TYR A 101 11.36 4.52 5.72
N ALA A 102 11.53 5.83 5.55
CA ALA A 102 12.42 6.62 6.41
C ALA A 102 11.95 6.64 7.87
N GLY A 103 10.63 6.78 8.09
CA GLY A 103 10.01 6.76 9.41
C GLY A 103 10.22 5.43 10.11
N LEU A 104 9.92 4.31 9.46
CA LEU A 104 10.02 2.97 10.03
C LEU A 104 11.46 2.56 10.34
N ALA A 105 12.40 2.92 9.46
CA ALA A 105 13.82 2.68 9.70
C ALA A 105 14.31 3.43 10.97
N SER A 106 13.70 4.56 11.29
CA SER A 106 14.09 5.39 12.43
C SER A 106 13.50 4.98 13.78
N THR A 107 12.47 4.11 13.83
CA THR A 107 11.68 3.90 15.05
C THR A 107 11.75 2.50 15.68
N GLU A 108 12.67 1.60 15.28
CA GLU A 108 12.71 0.19 15.76
C GLU A 108 11.38 -0.61 15.56
N HIS A 109 10.38 -0.03 14.87
CA HIS A 109 9.03 -0.55 14.69
C HIS A 109 8.89 -1.51 13.49
N ILE A 110 9.97 -2.15 13.04
CA ILE A 110 9.94 -3.09 11.90
C ILE A 110 8.91 -4.22 12.13
N LYS A 111 8.71 -4.67 13.37
CA LYS A 111 7.71 -5.69 13.70
C LYS A 111 6.27 -5.19 13.58
N GLU A 112 6.04 -3.89 13.69
CA GLU A 112 4.71 -3.29 13.56
C GLU A 112 4.27 -3.28 12.10
N TRP A 113 5.22 -3.25 11.15
CA TRP A 113 4.91 -3.30 9.71
C TRP A 113 4.15 -4.55 9.30
N GLU A 114 4.54 -5.71 9.85
CA GLU A 114 3.85 -6.96 9.58
C GLU A 114 2.40 -6.93 10.07
N ALA A 115 2.15 -6.29 11.22
CA ALA A 115 0.80 -6.11 11.75
C ALA A 115 -0.03 -5.12 10.92
N VAL A 116 0.61 -4.07 10.39
CA VAL A 116 -0.03 -3.09 9.49
C VAL A 116 -0.50 -3.76 8.20
N TYR A 117 0.31 -4.67 7.64
CA TYR A 117 -0.01 -5.38 6.39
C TYR A 117 -0.95 -6.59 6.58
N GLU A 118 -1.14 -7.07 7.80
CA GLU A 118 -1.96 -8.25 8.09
C GLU A 118 -3.36 -8.21 7.42
N PRO A 119 -4.12 -7.09 7.46
CA PRO A 119 -5.42 -7.02 6.77
C PRO A 119 -5.33 -7.23 5.24
N LEU A 120 -4.25 -6.75 4.62
CA LEU A 120 -4.00 -6.93 3.19
C LEU A 120 -3.63 -8.37 2.87
N TYR A 121 -2.76 -8.97 3.70
CA TYR A 121 -2.37 -10.38 3.55
C TYR A 121 -3.57 -11.31 3.71
N MET A 122 -4.45 -11.06 4.69
CA MET A 122 -5.67 -11.84 4.88
C MET A 122 -6.58 -11.74 3.65
N TRP A 123 -6.85 -10.53 3.17
CA TRP A 123 -7.69 -10.35 1.99
C TRP A 123 -7.11 -11.03 0.74
N LEU A 124 -5.80 -10.90 0.50
CA LEU A 124 -5.16 -11.49 -0.66
C LEU A 124 -5.04 -13.03 -0.53
N SER A 125 -4.91 -13.55 0.69
CA SER A 125 -4.98 -14.97 0.98
C SER A 125 -6.37 -15.54 0.68
N GLU A 126 -7.44 -14.84 1.05
CA GLU A 126 -8.82 -15.23 0.69
C GLU A 126 -9.03 -15.19 -0.83
N PHE A 127 -8.52 -14.15 -1.50
CA PHE A 127 -8.55 -14.01 -2.95
C PHE A 127 -7.88 -15.20 -3.67
N LEU A 128 -6.68 -15.59 -3.22
CA LEU A 128 -5.95 -16.74 -3.77
C LEU A 128 -6.61 -18.08 -3.41
N SER A 129 -7.17 -18.20 -2.21
CA SER A 129 -7.86 -19.42 -1.76
C SER A 129 -9.12 -19.68 -2.60
N GLY A 130 -9.92 -18.65 -2.87
CA GLY A 130 -11.10 -18.78 -3.73
C GLY A 130 -10.75 -19.22 -5.15
N ALA A 131 -9.68 -18.68 -5.73
CA ALA A 131 -9.20 -19.10 -7.05
C ALA A 131 -8.67 -20.54 -7.07
N LYS A 132 -8.03 -20.97 -5.97
CA LYS A 132 -7.59 -22.35 -5.80
C LYS A 132 -8.77 -23.31 -5.72
N GLU A 133 -9.79 -22.99 -4.93
CA GLU A 133 -11.01 -23.80 -4.81
C GLU A 133 -11.79 -23.90 -6.13
N ALA A 134 -11.80 -22.82 -6.91
CA ALA A 134 -12.36 -22.80 -8.26
C ALA A 134 -11.49 -23.53 -9.31
N GLY A 135 -10.29 -23.98 -8.92
CA GLY A 135 -9.33 -24.63 -9.82
C GLY A 135 -8.75 -23.69 -10.88
N GLU A 136 -8.77 -22.38 -10.65
CA GLU A 136 -8.22 -21.35 -11.55
C GLU A 136 -6.70 -21.23 -11.44
N ILE A 137 -6.12 -21.67 -10.31
CA ILE A 137 -4.68 -21.74 -10.04
C ILE A 137 -4.29 -23.14 -9.56
N ARG A 138 -2.99 -23.46 -9.55
CA ARG A 138 -2.49 -24.79 -9.14
C ARG A 138 -2.74 -25.11 -7.66
N ASP A 139 -3.05 -26.39 -7.39
CA ASP A 139 -3.34 -26.89 -6.03
C ASP A 139 -2.19 -26.77 -5.03
N SER A 140 -0.95 -26.68 -5.53
CA SER A 140 0.25 -26.54 -4.71
C SER A 140 0.41 -25.13 -4.10
N VAL A 141 -0.45 -24.17 -4.43
CA VAL A 141 -0.42 -22.82 -3.86
C VAL A 141 -0.76 -22.87 -2.37
N HIS A 142 0.12 -22.30 -1.55
CA HIS A 142 -0.14 -21.98 -0.14
C HIS A 142 -0.58 -20.52 -0.06
N ALA A 143 -1.88 -20.26 0.05
CA ALA A 143 -2.46 -18.93 -0.12
C ALA A 143 -1.83 -17.86 0.79
N GLU A 144 -1.69 -18.14 2.09
CA GLU A 144 -1.09 -17.19 3.07
C GLU A 144 0.34 -16.77 2.71
N ARG A 145 1.20 -17.73 2.36
CA ARG A 145 2.59 -17.45 1.98
C ARG A 145 2.67 -16.76 0.63
N THR A 146 1.81 -17.18 -0.29
CA THR A 146 1.78 -16.67 -1.65
C THR A 146 1.23 -15.25 -1.67
N ALA A 147 0.29 -14.89 -0.79
CA ALA A 147 -0.21 -13.53 -0.64
C ALA A 147 0.93 -12.55 -0.34
N LYS A 148 1.81 -12.88 0.61
CA LYS A 148 2.98 -12.04 0.94
C LYS A 148 3.93 -11.88 -0.24
N LEU A 149 4.23 -12.97 -0.94
CA LEU A 149 5.09 -12.93 -2.14
C LEU A 149 4.46 -12.14 -3.28
N PHE A 150 3.15 -12.31 -3.48
CA PHE A 150 2.39 -11.62 -4.52
C PHE A 150 2.45 -10.12 -4.29
N ILE A 151 2.05 -9.63 -3.11
CA ILE A 151 2.02 -8.19 -2.87
C ILE A 151 3.42 -7.59 -2.86
N ALA A 152 4.41 -8.27 -2.27
CA ALA A 152 5.79 -7.81 -2.27
C ALA A 152 6.35 -7.64 -3.69
N LEU A 153 6.03 -8.57 -4.61
CA LEU A 153 6.43 -8.46 -6.01
C LEU A 153 5.78 -7.24 -6.69
N VAL A 154 4.46 -7.07 -6.50
CA VAL A 154 3.70 -5.99 -7.15
C VAL A 154 4.15 -4.62 -6.63
N GLU A 155 4.27 -4.45 -5.32
CA GLU A 155 4.74 -3.21 -4.70
C GLU A 155 6.19 -2.91 -5.11
N SER A 156 7.09 -3.90 -5.04
CA SER A 156 8.50 -3.70 -5.44
C SER A 156 8.62 -3.29 -6.91
N ALA A 157 7.81 -3.86 -7.80
CA ALA A 157 7.80 -3.49 -9.21
C ALA A 157 7.27 -2.07 -9.45
N ALA A 158 6.22 -1.66 -8.74
CA ALA A 158 5.70 -0.29 -8.82
C ALA A 158 6.70 0.73 -8.26
N GLU A 159 7.34 0.41 -7.13
CA GLU A 159 8.36 1.26 -6.50
C GLU A 159 9.58 1.44 -7.38
N GLN A 160 10.03 0.38 -8.07
CA GLN A 160 11.11 0.47 -9.04
C GLN A 160 10.86 1.59 -10.05
N VAL A 161 9.64 1.66 -10.60
CA VAL A 161 9.29 2.66 -11.62
C VAL A 161 9.04 4.05 -11.05
N TYR A 162 8.44 4.15 -9.85
CA TYR A 162 7.99 5.44 -9.32
C TYR A 162 8.94 6.12 -8.33
N LEU A 163 9.81 5.35 -7.68
CA LEU A 163 10.76 5.87 -6.69
C LEU A 163 12.20 5.88 -7.20
N TYR A 164 12.57 4.95 -8.09
CA TYR A 164 13.97 4.78 -8.51
C TYR A 164 14.22 5.19 -9.96
N ASP A 165 13.36 4.77 -10.89
CA ASP A 165 13.51 5.05 -12.32
C ASP A 165 12.81 6.37 -12.75
N HIS A 166 13.09 6.81 -13.98
CA HIS A 166 12.40 7.96 -14.56
C HIS A 166 11.05 7.51 -15.13
N LYS A 167 9.97 8.18 -14.73
CA LYS A 167 8.61 7.91 -15.21
C LYS A 167 8.53 8.01 -16.74
N ASP A 168 8.31 6.87 -17.37
CA ASP A 168 7.87 6.72 -18.75
C ASP A 168 6.66 5.77 -18.76
N ASP A 169 5.53 6.23 -19.29
CA ASP A 169 4.27 5.49 -19.28
C ASP A 169 4.43 4.13 -20.00
N GLU A 170 5.29 4.06 -21.03
CA GLU A 170 5.59 2.82 -21.73
C GLU A 170 6.31 1.81 -20.82
N GLN A 171 7.24 2.28 -19.99
CA GLN A 171 7.95 1.44 -19.03
C GLN A 171 7.05 0.96 -17.89
N VAL A 172 6.13 1.81 -17.43
CA VAL A 172 5.13 1.44 -16.42
C VAL A 172 4.28 0.27 -16.92
N GLU A 173 3.73 0.38 -18.13
CA GLU A 173 2.87 -0.66 -18.70
C GLU A 173 3.64 -1.95 -19.01
N LEU A 174 4.89 -1.84 -19.47
CA LEU A 174 5.77 -2.99 -19.61
C LEU A 174 6.02 -3.69 -18.26
N GLN A 175 6.31 -2.92 -17.21
CA GLN A 175 6.56 -3.47 -15.88
C GLN A 175 5.30 -4.18 -15.32
N LYS A 176 4.11 -3.59 -15.49
CA LYS A 176 2.85 -4.25 -15.11
C LYS A 176 2.64 -5.56 -15.86
N ALA A 177 2.94 -5.59 -17.17
CA ALA A 177 2.83 -6.78 -18.00
C ALA A 177 3.80 -7.90 -17.55
N GLU A 178 5.05 -7.56 -17.25
CA GLU A 178 6.05 -8.51 -16.72
C GLU A 178 5.64 -9.10 -15.36
N VAL A 179 5.10 -8.28 -14.46
CA VAL A 179 4.57 -8.75 -13.17
C VAL A 179 3.39 -9.70 -13.38
N LEU A 180 2.47 -9.36 -14.29
CA LEU A 180 1.32 -10.20 -14.62
C LEU A 180 1.78 -11.54 -15.23
N ASP A 181 2.74 -11.52 -16.15
CA ASP A 181 3.29 -12.73 -16.76
C ASP A 181 3.97 -13.63 -15.72
N PHE A 182 4.81 -13.06 -14.86
CA PHE A 182 5.46 -13.78 -13.77
C PHE A 182 4.43 -14.46 -12.85
N LEU A 183 3.41 -13.72 -12.40
CA LEU A 183 2.37 -14.25 -11.52
C LEU A 183 1.51 -15.30 -12.23
N THR A 184 1.22 -15.11 -13.51
CA THR A 184 0.48 -16.07 -14.34
C THR A 184 1.21 -17.41 -14.40
N HIS A 185 2.53 -17.39 -14.65
CA HIS A 185 3.35 -18.58 -14.67
C HIS A 185 3.52 -19.19 -13.27
N ALA A 186 3.82 -18.37 -12.25
CA ALA A 186 4.06 -18.85 -10.89
C ALA A 186 2.82 -19.49 -10.25
N LEU A 187 1.62 -19.01 -10.58
CA LEU A 187 0.36 -19.56 -10.08
C LEU A 187 -0.25 -20.62 -11.02
N HIS A 188 0.30 -20.78 -12.23
CA HIS A 188 -0.28 -21.57 -13.31
C HIS A 188 -1.75 -21.18 -13.55
N ILE A 189 -2.00 -19.88 -13.72
CA ILE A 189 -3.35 -19.36 -13.95
C ILE A 189 -3.87 -19.94 -15.27
N LYS A 190 -5.05 -20.56 -15.22
CA LYS A 190 -5.71 -21.04 -16.44
C LYS A 190 -6.18 -19.86 -17.28
N LYS A 191 -5.88 -19.90 -18.58
CA LYS A 191 -6.37 -18.91 -19.56
C LYS A 191 -7.86 -19.05 -19.79
#